data_AF-A0A7K4DA74-F1
#
_entry.id   AF-A0A7K4DA74-F1
#
_cell.length_a   1.000
_cell.length_b   1.000
_cell.length_c   1.000
_cell.angle_alpha   90.00
_cell.angle_beta   90.00
_cell.angle_gamma   90.00
#
_symmetry.space_group_name_H-M   'P 1'
#
loop_
_entity.id
_entity.type
_entity.pdbx_description
1 polymer ?
#
loop_
_entity_poly.entity_id
_entity_poly.type
_entity_poly.pdbx_seq_one_letter_code
_entity_poly.pdbx_strand_id
1 'polypeptide(L)'
;MKIRPEIQIFPFKLISKETADKITDELTRFDFVTNVAVHGPSINSKENENYMVGWIWVEVEDNNEDVQRIIKDICDEYLPFGYNLEIGRYTKYKKGVSDYLKGLN
;
A
#
# COMPACT_ATOMS: atom_id res chain seq x y z
N MET A 1 -11.94 13.46 -13.97
CA MET A 1 -11.19 12.30 -13.44
C MET A 1 -10.80 12.63 -12.02
N LYS A 2 -11.47 12.02 -11.03
CA LYS A 2 -11.17 12.25 -9.61
C LYS A 2 -9.86 11.55 -9.29
N ILE A 3 -8.94 12.29 -8.69
CA ILE A 3 -7.68 11.75 -8.18
C ILE A 3 -7.99 11.15 -6.82
N ARG A 4 -7.85 9.83 -6.68
CA ARG A 4 -7.97 9.15 -5.39
C ARG A 4 -6.69 9.33 -4.58
N PRO A 5 -6.80 9.60 -3.27
CA PRO A 5 -5.65 9.63 -2.37
C PRO A 5 -5.07 8.23 -2.17
N GLU A 6 -3.77 8.17 -1.87
CA GLU A 6 -3.11 6.96 -1.42
C GLU A 6 -2.52 7.20 -0.02
N ILE A 7 -2.67 6.20 0.84
CA ILE A 7 -2.08 6.16 2.17
C ILE A 7 -0.93 5.16 2.12
N GLN A 8 0.28 5.64 2.42
CA GLN A 8 1.43 4.78 2.63
C GLN A 8 1.49 4.35 4.09
N ILE A 9 1.45 3.03 4.29
CA ILE A 9 1.80 2.39 5.55
C ILE A 9 3.30 2.09 5.46
N PHE A 10 4.07 2.69 6.36
CA PHE A 10 5.51 2.47 6.49
C PHE A 10 5.83 1.83 7.84
N PRO A 11 5.89 0.48 7.91
CA PRO A 11 6.25 -0.24 9.13
C PRO A 11 7.69 0.10 9.56
N PHE A 12 7.95 0.21 10.87
CA PHE A 12 9.31 0.49 11.37
C PHE A 12 10.28 -0.69 11.25
N LYS A 13 9.79 -1.86 10.84
CA LYS A 13 10.56 -3.06 10.50
C LYS A 13 10.01 -3.66 9.22
N LEU A 14 10.88 -4.31 8.45
CA LEU A 14 10.42 -5.15 7.35
C LEU A 14 9.50 -6.24 7.88
N ILE A 15 8.38 -6.49 7.20
CA ILE A 15 7.41 -7.52 7.57
C ILE A 15 7.49 -8.72 6.62
N SER A 16 7.07 -9.89 7.12
CA SER A 16 6.95 -11.08 6.28
C SER A 16 5.84 -10.89 5.24
N LYS A 17 5.96 -11.62 4.13
CA LYS A 17 4.87 -11.75 3.15
C LYS A 17 3.54 -12.12 3.83
N GLU A 18 3.55 -13.10 4.74
CA GLU A 18 2.35 -13.53 5.45
C GLU A 18 1.67 -12.40 6.24
N THR A 19 2.45 -11.54 6.90
CA THR A 19 1.89 -10.40 7.65
C THR A 19 1.31 -9.36 6.69
N ALA A 20 1.99 -9.10 5.57
CA ALA A 20 1.49 -8.18 4.54
C ALA A 20 0.21 -8.70 3.87
N ASP A 21 0.12 -10.01 3.63
CA ASP A 21 -1.08 -10.65 3.08
C ASP A 21 -2.26 -10.49 4.05
N LYS A 22 -2.07 -10.74 5.36
CA LYS A 22 -3.14 -10.52 6.37
C LYS A 22 -3.63 -9.07 6.41
N ILE A 23 -2.72 -8.10 6.38
CA ILE A 23 -3.08 -6.67 6.33
C ILE A 23 -3.84 -6.36 5.04
N THR A 24 -3.41 -6.91 3.90
CA THR A 24 -4.05 -6.71 2.60
C THR A 24 -5.46 -7.31 2.57
N ASP A 25 -5.61 -8.54 3.06
CA ASP A 25 -6.90 -9.22 3.17
C ASP A 25 -7.87 -8.41 4.04
N GLU A 26 -7.41 -7.85 5.16
CA GLU A 26 -8.26 -7.05 6.04
C GLU A 26 -8.66 -5.71 5.40
N LEU A 27 -7.71 -5.00 4.79
CA LEU A 27 -7.97 -3.73 4.10
C LEU A 27 -8.95 -3.89 2.93
N THR A 28 -8.82 -4.97 2.15
CA THR A 28 -9.67 -5.20 0.97
C THR A 28 -11.12 -5.57 1.31
N ARG A 29 -11.46 -5.81 2.58
CA ARG A 29 -12.85 -5.99 3.04
C ARG A 29 -13.65 -4.69 3.01
N PHE A 30 -12.99 -3.53 2.97
CA PHE A 30 -13.66 -2.24 3.05
C PHE A 30 -13.91 -1.66 1.65
N ASP A 31 -15.17 -1.34 1.35
CA ASP A 31 -15.57 -0.80 0.04
C ASP A 31 -14.88 0.52 -0.35
N PHE A 32 -14.38 1.28 0.63
CA PHE A 32 -13.64 2.51 0.38
C PHE A 32 -12.18 2.26 -0.05
N VAL A 33 -11.66 1.04 0.08
CA VAL A 33 -10.32 0.66 -0.38
C VAL A 33 -10.41 0.16 -1.81
N THR A 34 -9.76 0.85 -2.73
CA THR A 34 -9.86 0.57 -4.17
C THR A 34 -8.69 -0.21 -4.71
N ASN A 35 -7.53 -0.13 -4.06
CA ASN A 35 -6.33 -0.87 -4.41
C ASN A 35 -5.38 -0.99 -3.21
N VAL A 36 -4.66 -2.11 -3.12
CA VAL A 36 -3.56 -2.31 -2.17
C VAL A 36 -2.35 -2.82 -2.94
N ALA A 37 -1.23 -2.11 -2.83
CA ALA A 37 0.04 -2.47 -3.44
C ALA A 37 1.10 -2.70 -2.37
N VAL A 38 1.77 -3.84 -2.45
CA VAL A 38 2.80 -4.26 -1.50
C VAL A 38 4.17 -4.16 -2.16
N HIS A 39 5.14 -3.58 -1.45
CA HIS A 39 6.48 -3.36 -1.96
C HIS A 39 7.55 -3.77 -0.95
N GLY A 40 8.66 -4.30 -1.45
CA GLY A 40 9.80 -4.74 -0.66
C GLY A 40 11.14 -4.29 -1.25
N PRO A 41 12.23 -4.35 -0.48
CA PRO A 41 13.57 -4.03 -0.96
C PRO A 41 13.98 -4.99 -2.09
N SER A 42 14.71 -4.46 -3.08
CA SER A 42 15.15 -5.20 -4.27
C SER A 42 16.06 -6.40 -3.99
N ILE A 43 16.58 -6.52 -2.76
CA ILE A 43 17.35 -7.70 -2.33
C ILE A 43 16.50 -8.96 -2.27
N ASN A 44 15.17 -8.81 -2.18
CA ASN A 44 14.23 -9.91 -2.27
C ASN A 44 13.85 -10.06 -3.73
N SER A 45 14.50 -10.98 -4.45
CA SER A 45 14.07 -11.37 -5.78
C SER A 45 12.61 -11.85 -5.73
N LYS A 46 11.79 -11.51 -6.72
CA LYS A 46 10.40 -11.98 -6.85
C LYS A 46 10.28 -13.52 -6.87
N GLU A 47 11.40 -14.22 -7.10
CA GLU A 47 11.48 -15.68 -7.12
C GLU A 47 11.68 -16.31 -5.73
N ASN A 48 11.89 -15.51 -4.68
CA ASN A 48 11.88 -16.00 -3.30
C ASN A 48 10.47 -15.89 -2.71
N GLU A 49 9.87 -17.03 -2.37
CA GLU A 49 8.56 -17.10 -1.67
C GLU A 49 8.58 -16.36 -0.32
N ASN A 50 9.76 -16.21 0.31
CA ASN A 50 9.96 -15.51 1.58
C ASN A 50 10.46 -14.07 1.40
N TYR A 51 9.90 -13.31 0.46
CA TYR A 51 10.25 -11.89 0.36
C TYR A 51 9.72 -11.10 1.56
N MET A 52 10.50 -10.10 1.97
CA MET A 52 10.13 -9.14 3.00
C MET A 52 9.53 -7.89 2.37
N VAL A 53 8.60 -7.27 3.09
CA VAL A 53 7.85 -6.08 2.68
C VAL A 53 8.31 -4.88 3.49
N GLY A 54 8.56 -3.76 2.82
CA GLY A 54 8.99 -2.51 3.42
C GLY A 54 7.92 -1.43 3.46
N TRP A 55 6.96 -1.44 2.55
CA TRP A 55 5.82 -0.53 2.59
C TRP A 55 4.60 -1.11 1.88
N ILE A 56 3.43 -0.63 2.30
CA ILE A 56 2.14 -0.95 1.71
C ILE A 56 1.51 0.37 1.29
N TRP A 57 0.99 0.45 0.07
CA TRP A 57 0.23 1.58 -0.43
C TRP A 57 -1.23 1.19 -0.55
N VAL A 58 -2.11 2.03 -0.04
CA VAL A 58 -3.55 1.80 -0.01
C VAL A 58 -4.22 2.95 -0.74
N GLU A 59 -4.80 2.69 -1.91
CA GLU A 59 -5.66 3.65 -2.61
C GLU A 59 -7.05 3.61 -1.98
N VAL A 60 -7.60 4.78 -1.64
CA VAL A 60 -8.92 4.90 -1.01
C VAL A 60 -9.81 5.91 -1.74
N GLU A 61 -11.13 5.75 -1.65
CA GLU A 61 -12.11 6.65 -2.30
C GLU A 61 -12.11 8.08 -1.71
N ASP A 62 -11.82 8.18 -0.41
CA ASP A 62 -11.70 9.42 0.35
C ASP A 62 -10.76 9.23 1.57
N ASN A 63 -10.20 10.33 2.05
CA ASN A 63 -9.25 10.36 3.17
C ASN A 63 -9.80 11.15 4.36
N ASN A 64 -10.91 10.67 4.91
CA ASN A 64 -11.52 11.24 6.11
C ASN A 64 -11.03 10.55 7.39
N GLU A 65 -11.41 11.09 8.54
CA GLU A 65 -10.98 10.61 9.86
C GLU A 65 -11.39 9.15 10.14
N ASP A 66 -12.55 8.71 9.66
CA ASP A 66 -13.01 7.34 9.85
C ASP A 66 -12.15 6.34 9.06
N VAL A 67 -11.80 6.67 7.81
CA VAL A 67 -10.86 5.88 6.99
C VAL A 67 -9.50 5.79 7.67
N GLN A 68 -8.98 6.92 8.14
CA GLN A 68 -7.69 6.97 8.85
C GLN A 68 -7.71 6.13 10.14
N ARG A 69 -8.80 6.21 10.92
CA ARG A 69 -8.98 5.40 12.14
C ARG A 69 -9.00 3.90 11.82
N ILE A 70 -9.78 3.48 10.82
CA ILE A 70 -9.88 2.06 10.44
C ILE A 70 -8.51 1.51 10.02
N ILE A 71 -7.79 2.23 9.15
CA ILE A 71 -6.45 1.81 8.71
C ILE A 71 -5.50 1.75 9.91
N LYS A 72 -5.56 2.73 10.81
CA LYS A 72 -4.77 2.74 12.05
C LYS A 72 -5.06 1.51 12.93
N ASP A 73 -6.33 1.16 13.13
CA ASP A 73 -6.73 0.02 13.96
C ASP A 73 -6.19 -1.30 13.40
N ILE A 74 -6.26 -1.50 12.07
CA ILE A 74 -5.67 -2.66 11.39
C ILE A 74 -4.15 -2.67 11.58
N CYS A 75 -3.48 -1.54 11.37
CA CYS A 75 -2.04 -1.46 11.54
C CYS A 75 -1.61 -1.71 13.01
N ASP A 76 -2.36 -1.24 14.00
CA ASP A 76 -2.08 -1.48 15.42
C ASP A 76 -2.19 -2.98 15.77
N GLU A 77 -3.08 -3.72 15.12
CA GLU A 77 -3.21 -5.17 15.29
C GLU A 77 -2.02 -5.95 14.71
N TYR A 78 -1.59 -5.61 13.49
CA TYR A 78 -0.60 -6.40 12.75
C TYR A 78 0.84 -5.89 12.84
N LEU A 79 1.06 -4.64 13.27
CA LEU A 79 2.38 -3.97 13.31
C LEU A 79 2.75 -3.52 14.74
N PRO A 80 3.00 -4.47 15.68
CA PRO A 80 3.22 -4.16 17.10
C PRO A 80 4.51 -3.36 17.39
N PHE A 81 5.39 -3.25 16.41
CA PHE A 81 6.64 -2.47 16.49
C PHE A 81 6.49 -1.03 15.99
N GLY A 82 5.29 -0.62 15.61
CA GLY A 82 4.97 0.74 15.14
C GLY A 82 5.14 0.95 13.63
N TYR A 83 4.57 2.05 13.15
CA TYR A 83 4.52 2.43 11.74
C TYR A 83 4.27 3.94 11.60
N ASN A 84 4.56 4.47 10.42
CA ASN A 84 4.09 5.78 9.97
C ASN A 84 2.96 5.62 8.95
N LEU A 85 2.02 6.55 8.96
CA LEU A 85 1.05 6.76 7.89
C LEU A 85 1.36 8.07 7.19
N GLU A 86 1.52 8.04 5.88
CA GLU A 86 1.71 9.23 5.06
C GLU A 86 0.67 9.27 3.95
N ILE A 87 0.05 10.42 3.73
CA ILE A 87 -0.89 10.62 2.62
C ILE A 87 -0.11 11.19 1.45
N GLY A 88 -0.21 10.55 0.30
CA GLY A 88 0.52 10.95 -0.90
C GLY A 88 -0.06 10.36 -2.17
N ARG A 89 0.73 10.45 -3.24
CA ARG A 89 0.50 9.70 -4.47
C ARG A 89 1.81 9.08 -4.91
N TYR A 90 1.84 7.76 -4.87
CA TYR A 90 3.00 6.94 -5.11
C TYR A 90 2.84 6.11 -6.39
N THR A 91 1.59 5.90 -6.85
CA THR A 91 1.32 5.29 -8.15
C THR A 91 1.02 6.33 -9.25
N LYS A 92 1.39 5.99 -10.49
CA LYS A 92 1.09 6.82 -11.67
C LYS A 92 -0.41 6.78 -11.95
N TYR A 93 -1.07 7.93 -11.83
CA TYR A 93 -2.50 8.06 -12.12
C TYR A 93 -2.83 8.40 -13.58
N LYS A 94 -1.85 8.86 -14.35
CA LYS A 94 -1.97 9.13 -15.79
C LYS A 94 -0.66 8.76 -16.47
N LYS A 95 -0.77 8.20 -17.67
CA LYS A 95 0.38 7.93 -18.53
C LYS A 95 1.12 9.24 -18.85
N GLY A 96 2.43 9.23 -18.64
CA GLY A 96 3.30 10.31 -19.05
C GLY A 96 3.68 10.19 -20.53
N VAL A 97 4.25 11.25 -21.09
CA VAL A 97 4.76 11.25 -22.49
C VAL A 97 5.70 10.06 -22.75
N SER A 98 6.52 9.68 -21.76
CA SER A 98 7.42 8.52 -21.86
C SER A 98 6.68 7.19 -22.02
N ASP A 99 5.49 7.03 -21.43
CA ASP A 99 4.71 5.79 -21.53
C ASP A 99 4.12 5.65 -22.94
N TYR A 100 3.70 6.76 -23.57
CA TYR A 100 3.27 6.78 -24.98
C TYR A 100 4.43 6.46 -25.94
N LEU A 101 5.62 7.04 -25.69
CA LEU A 101 6.80 6.78 -26.51
C LEU A 101 7.26 5.32 -26.45
N LYS A 102 6.96 4.61 -25.37
CA LYS A 102 7.29 3.19 -25.17
C LYS A 102 6.20 2.23 -25.66
N GLY A 103 5.10 2.74 -26.23
CA GLY A 103 4.00 1.90 -26.76
C GLY A 103 3.25 1.11 -25.70
N LEU A 104 3.34 1.50 -24.42
CA LEU A 104 2.61 0.86 -23.34
C LEU A 104 1.16 1.36 -23.39
N ASN A 105 0.25 0.56 -23.99
CA ASN A 105 -1.19 0.82 -24.10
C ASN A 105 -2.01 0.44 -22.87
#